data_AF-M5S7S2-F1
#
_entry.id   AF-M5S7S2-F1
#
_cell.length_a   1.000
_cell.length_b   1.000
_cell.length_c   1.000
_cell.angle_alpha   90.00
_cell.angle_beta   90.00
_cell.angle_gamma   90.00
#
_symmetry.space_group_name_H-M   'P 1'
#
loop_
_entity.id
_entity.type
_entity.pdbx_description
1 polymer ?
#
loop_
_entity_poly.entity_id
_entity_poly.type
_entity_poly.pdbx_seq_one_letter_code
_entity_poly.pdbx_strand_id
1 'polypeptide(L)'
;MVAILIATTSIAQEKTPDDAKVVELKPESVKQAKFVDFGSELGVSLSAINDLGAKIDAARLAAQPIDLLLAAKLLSAAESLSGKQASLTSSQLQEEAVELAEQRGNPTEIATAAKLIGGDFGEKLMKAAKAAAEKMPKEGDATKDLDGTLVVDNRNNHDEVHVYVNGREIGHVEGHGYRQFHVHGAHYLDARDHEGHRWHDHIVGHQHYWVFRLNPPHPHYPW
;
A
#
# COMPACT_ATOMS: atom_id res chain seq x y z
N MET A 1 -51.62 -6.35 31.05
CA MET A 1 -50.25 -5.81 31.22
C MET A 1 -49.31 -6.71 30.45
N VAL A 2 -48.74 -6.21 29.35
CA VAL A 2 -47.76 -6.96 28.53
C VAL A 2 -46.40 -6.39 28.87
N ALA A 3 -45.52 -7.22 29.44
CA ALA A 3 -44.15 -6.85 29.75
C ALA A 3 -43.30 -7.08 28.48
N ILE A 4 -42.82 -5.99 27.87
CA ILE A 4 -41.88 -6.04 26.76
C ILE A 4 -40.47 -6.23 27.35
N LEU A 5 -39.89 -7.40 27.11
CA LEU A 5 -38.52 -7.72 27.47
C LEU A 5 -37.59 -7.06 26.44
N ILE A 6 -36.92 -5.98 26.83
CA ILE A 6 -35.91 -5.33 25.98
C ILE A 6 -34.59 -6.08 26.22
N ALA A 7 -34.23 -6.96 25.28
CA ALA A 7 -32.91 -7.58 25.25
C ALA A 7 -31.89 -6.53 24.78
N THR A 8 -31.14 -5.95 25.72
CA THR A 8 -29.98 -5.12 25.41
C THR A 8 -28.80 -6.03 25.08
N THR A 9 -28.51 -6.20 23.79
CA THR A 9 -27.23 -6.76 23.36
C THR A 9 -26.14 -5.74 23.67
N SER A 10 -25.45 -5.92 24.79
CA SER A 10 -24.21 -5.21 25.08
C SER A 10 -23.15 -5.68 24.08
N ILE A 11 -22.84 -4.84 23.09
CA ILE A 11 -21.66 -5.01 22.24
C ILE A 11 -20.46 -4.89 23.17
N ALA A 12 -19.77 -5.99 23.42
CA ALA A 12 -18.54 -5.99 24.21
C ALA A 12 -17.50 -5.14 23.47
N GLN A 13 -17.13 -3.98 24.02
CA GLN A 13 -15.91 -3.29 23.62
C GLN A 13 -14.73 -4.18 24.02
N GLU A 14 -14.11 -4.82 23.04
CA GLU A 14 -12.84 -5.52 23.22
C GLU A 14 -11.82 -4.54 23.80
N LYS A 15 -11.36 -4.81 25.03
CA LYS A 15 -10.24 -4.07 25.60
C LYS A 15 -8.98 -4.43 24.81
N THR A 16 -8.37 -3.45 24.18
CA THR A 16 -6.99 -3.56 23.71
C THR A 16 -6.10 -3.90 24.91
N PRO A 17 -5.17 -4.87 24.79
CA PRO A 17 -4.19 -5.18 25.83
C PRO A 17 -3.45 -3.93 26.30
N ASP A 18 -3.07 -3.92 27.59
CA ASP A 18 -2.39 -2.77 28.22
C ASP A 18 -0.99 -2.48 27.60
N ASP A 19 -0.42 -3.45 26.88
CA ASP A 19 0.87 -3.37 26.18
C ASP A 19 0.73 -3.04 24.67
N ALA A 20 -0.47 -2.74 24.19
CA ALA A 20 -0.72 -2.38 22.81
C ALA A 20 0.04 -1.10 22.40
N LYS A 21 0.85 -1.18 21.34
CA LYS A 21 1.42 0.02 20.72
C LYS A 21 0.40 0.63 19.76
N VAL A 22 -0.07 1.83 20.08
CA VAL A 22 -1.00 2.59 19.24
C VAL A 22 -0.22 3.56 18.36
N VAL A 23 -0.45 3.48 17.04
CA VAL A 23 0.05 4.45 16.07
C VAL A 23 -1.14 5.13 15.42
N GLU A 24 -1.16 6.46 15.53
CA GLU A 24 -2.17 7.30 14.88
C GLU A 24 -1.57 7.91 13.63
N LEU A 25 -2.17 7.62 12.49
CA LEU A 25 -1.73 8.16 11.22
C LEU A 25 -2.73 9.16 10.65
N LYS A 26 -2.19 10.16 9.96
CA LYS A 26 -2.96 11.02 9.07
C LYS A 26 -2.73 10.52 7.65
N PRO A 27 -3.75 10.57 6.78
CA PRO A 27 -3.57 10.18 5.41
C PRO A 27 -2.66 11.18 4.69
N GLU A 28 -1.83 10.66 3.80
CA GLU A 28 -1.26 11.40 2.69
C GLU A 28 -2.17 11.25 1.47
N SER A 29 -2.34 12.33 0.70
CA SER A 29 -3.08 12.28 -0.56
C SER A 29 -2.13 11.90 -1.70
N VAL A 30 -2.35 10.75 -2.31
CA VAL A 30 -1.66 10.30 -3.50
C VAL A 30 -2.46 10.73 -4.73
N LYS A 31 -1.79 11.37 -5.69
CA LYS A 31 -2.44 11.77 -6.94
C LYS A 31 -2.94 10.53 -7.70
N GLN A 32 -4.25 10.41 -7.84
CA GLN A 32 -4.87 9.34 -8.62
C GLN A 32 -4.51 9.50 -10.10
N ALA A 33 -3.92 8.45 -10.68
CA ALA A 33 -3.45 8.48 -12.04
C ALA A 33 -4.62 8.45 -13.05
N LYS A 34 -5.78 7.89 -12.68
CA LYS A 34 -6.99 7.88 -13.53
C LYS A 34 -7.51 9.28 -13.89
N PHE A 35 -7.12 10.32 -13.14
CA PHE A 35 -7.48 11.70 -13.44
C PHE A 35 -6.43 12.44 -14.29
N VAL A 36 -5.33 11.77 -14.66
CA VAL A 36 -4.31 12.32 -15.55
C VAL A 36 -4.63 11.93 -16.98
N ASP A 37 -4.94 12.92 -17.81
CA ASP A 37 -5.01 12.73 -19.27
C ASP A 37 -3.60 12.79 -19.87
N PHE A 38 -2.91 11.65 -19.83
CA PHE A 38 -1.54 11.53 -20.35
C PHE A 38 -1.42 11.90 -21.83
N GLY A 39 -2.45 11.63 -22.64
CA GLY A 39 -2.46 11.98 -24.06
C GLY A 39 -2.44 13.49 -24.26
N SER A 40 -3.29 14.20 -23.53
CA SER A 40 -3.34 15.67 -23.56
C SER A 40 -2.10 16.32 -22.96
N GLU A 41 -1.60 15.86 -21.81
CA GLU A 41 -0.41 16.44 -21.16
C GLU A 41 0.84 16.28 -22.03
N LEU A 42 1.01 15.12 -22.66
CA LEU A 42 2.16 14.83 -23.52
C LEU A 42 1.95 15.34 -24.96
N GLY A 43 0.72 15.62 -25.38
CA GLY A 43 0.39 15.99 -26.76
C GLY A 43 0.60 14.84 -27.75
N VAL A 44 0.33 13.61 -27.33
CA VAL A 44 0.46 12.40 -28.16
C VAL A 44 -0.85 11.63 -28.17
N SER A 45 -1.21 11.07 -29.33
CA SER A 45 -2.40 10.25 -29.50
C SER A 45 -2.01 8.77 -29.65
N LEU A 46 -1.53 8.18 -28.55
CA LEU A 46 -1.20 6.76 -28.49
C LEU A 46 -2.35 6.01 -27.83
N SER A 47 -3.00 5.08 -28.54
CA SER A 47 -4.12 4.30 -27.97
C SER A 47 -3.72 3.56 -26.70
N ALA A 48 -2.46 3.16 -26.57
CA ALA A 48 -1.93 2.45 -25.42
C ALA A 48 -1.94 3.25 -24.12
N ILE A 49 -1.94 4.60 -24.16
CA ILE A 49 -1.92 5.43 -22.94
C ILE A 49 -3.30 5.93 -22.52
N ASN A 50 -4.35 5.67 -23.31
CA ASN A 50 -5.71 6.15 -23.02
C ASN A 50 -6.27 5.62 -21.70
N ASP A 51 -5.88 4.41 -21.31
CA ASP A 51 -6.30 3.75 -20.06
C ASP A 51 -5.16 3.62 -19.03
N LEU A 52 -4.03 4.28 -19.27
CA LEU A 52 -2.83 4.16 -18.45
C LEU A 52 -3.07 4.59 -17.00
N GLY A 53 -3.84 5.67 -16.80
CA GLY A 53 -4.18 6.14 -15.46
C GLY A 53 -4.93 5.11 -14.63
N ALA A 54 -5.93 4.46 -15.22
CA ALA A 54 -6.69 3.39 -14.55
C ALA A 54 -5.82 2.17 -14.25
N LYS A 55 -4.90 1.79 -15.16
CA LYS A 55 -3.95 0.69 -14.94
C LYS A 55 -2.98 0.98 -13.80
N ILE A 56 -2.47 2.21 -13.71
CA ILE A 56 -1.61 2.63 -12.60
C ILE A 56 -2.36 2.51 -11.28
N ASP A 57 -3.56 3.08 -11.18
CA ASP A 57 -4.34 3.03 -9.94
C ASP A 57 -4.72 1.58 -9.56
N ALA A 58 -5.06 0.74 -10.54
CA ALA A 58 -5.30 -0.68 -10.30
C ALA A 58 -4.04 -1.41 -9.79
N ALA A 59 -2.87 -1.12 -10.36
CA ALA A 59 -1.60 -1.72 -9.91
C ALA A 59 -1.20 -1.24 -8.50
N ARG A 60 -1.48 0.03 -8.16
CA ARG A 60 -1.31 0.57 -6.80
C ARG A 60 -2.21 -0.14 -5.80
N LEU A 61 -3.49 -0.30 -6.13
CA LEU A 61 -4.45 -0.98 -5.27
C LEU A 61 -4.11 -2.46 -5.12
N ALA A 62 -3.77 -3.15 -6.21
CA ALA A 62 -3.38 -4.56 -6.13
C ALA A 62 -1.96 -4.79 -5.58
N ALA A 63 -1.25 -3.71 -5.20
CA ALA A 63 0.14 -3.71 -4.78
C ALA A 63 1.07 -4.54 -5.70
N GLN A 64 0.97 -4.31 -7.02
CA GLN A 64 1.72 -5.04 -8.05
C GLN A 64 2.90 -4.22 -8.59
N PRO A 65 4.14 -4.41 -8.08
CA PRO A 65 5.28 -3.61 -8.50
C PRO A 65 5.64 -3.79 -9.99
N ILE A 66 5.46 -4.99 -10.54
CA ILE A 66 5.78 -5.26 -11.94
C ILE A 66 4.81 -4.56 -12.88
N ASP A 67 3.52 -4.52 -12.55
CA ASP A 67 2.51 -3.83 -13.36
C ASP A 67 2.73 -2.30 -13.33
N LEU A 68 3.09 -1.74 -12.17
CA LEU A 68 3.53 -0.35 -12.06
C LEU A 68 4.75 -0.05 -12.94
N LEU A 69 5.73 -0.95 -12.95
CA LEU A 69 6.93 -0.77 -13.74
C LEU A 69 6.67 -0.87 -15.25
N LEU A 70 5.77 -1.76 -15.68
CA LEU A 70 5.33 -1.84 -17.07
C LEU A 70 4.57 -0.58 -17.49
N ALA A 71 3.69 -0.06 -16.63
CA ALA A 71 3.03 1.23 -16.85
C ALA A 71 4.06 2.37 -16.98
N ALA A 72 5.08 2.38 -16.12
CA ALA A 72 6.16 3.35 -16.17
C ALA A 72 6.96 3.28 -17.49
N LYS A 73 7.22 2.08 -18.03
CA LYS A 73 7.90 1.92 -19.33
C LYS A 73 7.07 2.45 -20.48
N LEU A 74 5.76 2.18 -20.47
CA LEU A 74 4.86 2.72 -21.48
C LEU A 74 4.82 4.25 -21.42
N LEU A 75 4.75 4.82 -20.20
CA LEU A 75 4.80 6.26 -19.99
C LEU A 75 6.12 6.86 -20.46
N SER A 76 7.25 6.22 -20.13
CA SER A 76 8.58 6.66 -20.54
C SER A 76 8.73 6.74 -22.06
N ALA A 77 8.14 5.79 -22.79
CA ALA A 77 8.11 5.82 -24.25
C ALA A 77 7.28 7.01 -24.78
N ALA A 78 6.14 7.31 -24.17
CA ALA A 78 5.30 8.45 -24.53
C ALA A 78 5.97 9.81 -24.20
N GLU A 79 6.63 9.91 -23.04
CA GLU A 79 7.45 11.06 -22.64
C GLU A 79 8.60 11.28 -23.62
N SER A 80 9.29 10.21 -23.99
CA SER A 80 10.40 10.27 -24.97
C SER A 80 9.93 10.69 -26.36
N LEU A 81 8.76 10.20 -26.81
CA LEU A 81 8.18 10.57 -28.11
C LEU A 81 7.73 12.04 -28.15
N SER A 82 7.14 12.53 -27.05
CA SER A 82 6.65 13.91 -26.95
C SER A 82 7.74 14.94 -26.68
N GLY A 83 8.85 14.52 -26.06
CA GLY A 83 9.84 15.43 -25.48
C GLY A 83 9.31 16.18 -24.25
N LYS A 84 8.20 15.73 -23.66
CA LYS A 84 7.54 16.34 -22.49
C LYS A 84 7.44 15.33 -21.35
N GLN A 85 7.24 15.84 -20.15
CA GLN A 85 6.93 15.03 -18.96
C GLN A 85 5.47 15.27 -18.58
N ALA A 86 4.79 14.19 -18.18
CA ALA A 86 3.47 14.30 -17.57
C ALA A 86 3.61 14.75 -16.11
N SER A 87 2.50 15.14 -15.50
CA SER A 87 2.44 15.55 -14.10
C SER A 87 2.67 14.40 -13.12
N LEU A 88 2.43 13.16 -13.55
CA LEU A 88 2.93 11.93 -12.95
C LEU A 88 3.91 11.34 -13.95
N THR A 89 5.18 11.23 -13.60
CA THR A 89 6.26 10.85 -14.52
C THR A 89 6.58 9.36 -14.50
N SER A 90 7.23 8.87 -15.56
CA SER A 90 7.72 7.49 -15.57
C SER A 90 8.78 7.21 -14.49
N SER A 91 9.60 8.19 -14.11
CA SER A 91 10.60 8.03 -13.03
C SER A 91 9.93 7.82 -11.68
N GLN A 92 8.92 8.63 -11.36
CA GLN A 92 8.15 8.49 -10.11
C GLN A 92 7.48 7.12 -10.00
N LEU A 93 6.92 6.60 -11.09
CA LEU A 93 6.33 5.26 -11.11
C LEU A 93 7.38 4.15 -10.97
N GLN A 94 8.59 4.33 -11.52
CA GLN A 94 9.70 3.39 -11.33
C GLN A 94 10.15 3.35 -9.87
N GLU A 95 10.29 4.51 -9.23
CA GLU A 95 10.64 4.62 -7.81
C GLU A 95 9.60 3.95 -6.92
N GLU A 96 8.31 4.23 -7.16
CA GLU A 96 7.20 3.60 -6.44
C GLU A 96 7.18 2.06 -6.61
N ALA A 97 7.38 1.58 -7.83
CA ALA A 97 7.46 0.14 -8.13
C ALA A 97 8.64 -0.54 -7.42
N VAL A 98 9.79 0.13 -7.35
CA VAL A 98 10.99 -0.37 -6.68
C VAL A 98 10.77 -0.43 -5.18
N GLU A 99 10.27 0.64 -4.57
CA GLU A 99 9.98 0.70 -3.15
C GLU A 99 9.05 -0.46 -2.76
N LEU A 100 7.98 -0.69 -3.54
CA LEU A 100 7.04 -1.76 -3.29
C LEU A 100 7.66 -3.16 -3.42
N ALA A 101 8.53 -3.37 -4.42
CA ALA A 101 9.24 -4.65 -4.58
C ALA A 101 10.21 -4.91 -3.41
N GLU A 102 10.88 -3.87 -2.91
CA GLU A 102 11.78 -3.95 -1.75
C GLU A 102 11.00 -4.22 -0.47
N GLN A 103 9.87 -3.54 -0.25
CA GLN A 103 8.98 -3.78 0.90
C GLN A 103 8.50 -5.23 0.95
N ARG A 104 8.17 -5.82 -0.21
CA ARG A 104 7.76 -7.24 -0.31
C ARG A 104 8.89 -8.23 -0.04
N GLY A 105 10.14 -7.77 -0.10
CA GLY A 105 11.34 -8.57 0.14
C GLY A 105 11.48 -9.78 -0.79
N ASN A 106 10.72 -9.85 -1.88
CA ASN A 106 10.75 -10.99 -2.79
C ASN A 106 11.91 -10.83 -3.79
N PRO A 107 12.98 -11.63 -3.68
CA PRO A 107 14.15 -11.48 -4.54
C PRO A 107 13.83 -11.66 -6.02
N THR A 108 12.81 -12.46 -6.35
CA THR A 108 12.39 -12.66 -7.75
C THR A 108 11.73 -11.40 -8.31
N GLU A 109 10.87 -10.75 -7.53
CA GLU A 109 10.24 -9.47 -7.92
C GLU A 109 11.29 -8.37 -8.07
N ILE A 110 12.20 -8.24 -7.10
CA ILE A 110 13.30 -7.25 -7.15
C ILE A 110 14.23 -7.52 -8.34
N ALA A 111 14.61 -8.78 -8.60
CA ALA A 111 15.42 -9.13 -9.76
C ALA A 111 14.71 -8.87 -11.09
N THR A 112 13.39 -9.01 -11.13
CA THR A 112 12.58 -8.71 -12.32
C THR A 112 12.52 -7.21 -12.55
N ALA A 113 12.29 -6.42 -11.49
CA ALA A 113 12.34 -4.96 -11.55
C ALA A 113 13.72 -4.47 -12.04
N ALA A 114 14.80 -5.04 -11.49
CA ALA A 114 16.16 -4.76 -11.91
C ALA A 114 16.40 -4.97 -13.42
N LYS A 115 15.91 -6.08 -13.97
CA LYS A 115 16.02 -6.39 -15.41
C LYS A 115 15.21 -5.44 -16.29
N LEU A 116 14.00 -5.09 -15.85
CA LEU A 116 13.13 -4.17 -16.58
C LEU A 116 13.71 -2.75 -16.59
N ILE A 117 14.25 -2.27 -15.46
CA ILE A 117 14.88 -0.95 -15.35
C ILE A 117 16.17 -0.88 -16.17
N GLY A 118 17.09 -1.82 -15.97
CA GLY A 118 18.40 -1.85 -16.64
C GLY A 118 19.38 -0.77 -16.16
N GLY A 119 20.56 -0.71 -16.79
CA GLY A 119 21.62 0.25 -16.46
C GLY A 119 22.14 0.16 -15.01
N ASP A 120 22.81 1.22 -14.55
CA ASP A 120 23.42 1.27 -13.22
C ASP A 120 22.40 1.08 -12.08
N PHE A 121 21.18 1.59 -12.26
CA PHE A 121 20.12 1.43 -11.27
C PHE A 121 19.62 -0.02 -11.20
N GLY A 122 19.42 -0.66 -12.37
CA GLY A 122 19.12 -2.09 -12.44
C GLY A 122 20.22 -2.95 -11.81
N GLU A 123 21.49 -2.62 -11.99
CA GLU A 123 22.59 -3.34 -11.34
C GLU A 123 22.56 -3.22 -9.81
N LYS A 124 22.25 -2.03 -9.28
CA LYS A 124 22.08 -1.82 -7.83
C LYS A 124 20.93 -2.67 -7.29
N LEU A 125 19.78 -2.67 -7.98
CA LEU A 125 18.63 -3.50 -7.59
C LEU A 125 18.93 -4.99 -7.70
N MET A 126 19.73 -5.43 -8.67
CA MET A 126 20.17 -6.82 -8.76
C MET A 126 21.02 -7.24 -7.56
N LYS A 127 21.83 -6.33 -7.00
CA LYS A 127 22.56 -6.58 -5.75
C LYS A 127 21.60 -6.68 -4.56
N ALA A 128 20.59 -5.80 -4.49
CA ALA A 128 19.54 -5.87 -3.47
C ALA A 128 18.76 -7.19 -3.55
N ALA A 129 18.42 -7.66 -4.75
CA ALA A 129 17.75 -8.94 -4.97
C ALA A 129 18.57 -10.12 -4.45
N LYS A 130 19.89 -10.12 -4.68
CA LYS A 130 20.78 -11.16 -4.13
C LYS A 130 20.85 -11.12 -2.60
N ALA A 131 20.99 -9.93 -2.03
CA ALA A 131 20.98 -9.76 -0.58
C ALA A 131 19.64 -10.19 0.05
N ALA A 132 18.51 -9.92 -0.61
CA ALA A 132 17.20 -10.40 -0.18
C ALA A 132 17.11 -11.93 -0.26
N ALA A 133 17.63 -12.56 -1.32
CA ALA A 133 17.67 -14.01 -1.45
C ALA A 133 18.53 -14.70 -0.37
N GLU A 134 19.65 -14.09 0.02
CA GLU A 134 20.51 -14.59 1.09
C GLU A 134 19.87 -14.47 2.48
N LYS A 135 19.03 -13.45 2.69
CA LYS A 135 18.31 -13.17 3.94
C LYS A 135 16.97 -13.89 4.03
N MET A 136 16.50 -14.55 2.97
CA MET A 136 15.27 -15.32 3.04
C MET A 136 15.41 -16.37 4.15
N PRO A 137 14.51 -16.38 5.14
CA PRO A 137 14.60 -17.31 6.25
C PRO A 137 14.62 -18.73 5.69
N LYS A 138 15.56 -19.53 6.18
CA LYS A 138 15.53 -20.97 5.92
C LYS A 138 14.36 -21.54 6.71
N GLU A 139 13.77 -22.60 6.19
CA GLU A 139 12.64 -23.28 6.82
C GLU A 139 12.97 -23.56 8.31
N GLY A 140 12.30 -22.86 9.24
CA GLY A 140 12.49 -23.00 10.69
C GLY A 140 13.14 -21.83 11.45
N ASP A 141 13.60 -20.76 10.80
CA ASP A 141 14.16 -19.59 11.50
C ASP A 141 13.05 -18.66 12.06
N ALA A 142 13.15 -18.29 13.34
CA ALA A 142 12.27 -17.31 13.98
C ALA A 142 12.72 -15.88 13.66
N THR A 143 11.82 -15.05 13.15
CA THR A 143 12.05 -13.64 12.79
C THR A 143 11.86 -12.71 13.99
N LYS A 144 12.49 -11.52 14.00
CA LYS A 144 12.41 -10.51 15.09
C LYS A 144 11.30 -9.48 14.88
N ASP A 145 10.29 -9.87 14.13
CA ASP A 145 9.37 -8.96 13.48
C ASP A 145 8.03 -8.97 14.19
N LEU A 146 7.06 -8.18 13.72
CA LEU A 146 5.71 -8.28 14.24
C LEU A 146 5.17 -9.69 13.99
N ASP A 147 5.17 -10.50 15.04
CA ASP A 147 4.54 -11.80 15.15
C ASP A 147 3.42 -11.67 16.17
N GLY A 148 2.22 -11.35 15.71
CA GLY A 148 1.14 -11.01 16.62
C GLY A 148 -0.11 -10.46 15.95
N THR A 149 -0.83 -9.64 16.70
CA THR A 149 -2.11 -9.07 16.28
C THR A 149 -1.94 -7.62 15.84
N LEU A 150 -2.28 -7.36 14.58
CA LEU A 150 -2.50 -6.03 14.04
C LEU A 150 -4.00 -5.71 14.12
N VAL A 151 -4.36 -4.71 14.91
CA VAL A 151 -5.70 -4.14 14.94
C VAL A 151 -5.71 -2.89 14.08
N VAL A 152 -6.59 -2.85 13.09
CA VAL A 152 -6.81 -1.65 12.27
C VAL A 152 -8.10 -0.98 12.75
N ASP A 153 -7.99 0.27 13.19
CA ASP A 153 -9.07 1.14 13.64
C ASP A 153 -9.31 2.18 12.53
N ASN A 154 -10.24 1.88 11.60
CA ASN A 154 -10.58 2.75 10.48
C ASN A 154 -11.58 3.82 10.96
N ARG A 155 -11.09 5.03 11.21
CA ARG A 155 -11.94 6.16 11.59
C ARG A 155 -12.37 6.99 10.39
N ASN A 156 -12.05 6.57 9.17
CA ASN A 156 -12.62 7.16 7.98
C ASN A 156 -14.12 6.83 7.90
N ASN A 157 -14.92 7.79 7.44
CA ASN A 157 -16.36 7.80 7.64
C ASN A 157 -17.13 6.91 6.68
N HIS A 158 -16.59 6.73 5.49
CA HIS A 158 -17.35 6.17 4.38
C HIS A 158 -16.55 5.19 3.54
N ASP A 159 -15.22 5.22 3.62
CA ASP A 159 -14.39 4.43 2.72
C ASP A 159 -13.87 3.18 3.40
N GLU A 160 -14.06 2.07 2.70
CA GLU A 160 -13.27 0.87 2.87
C GLU A 160 -11.79 1.21 2.63
N VAL A 161 -10.94 0.75 3.53
CA VAL A 161 -9.49 0.79 3.38
C VAL A 161 -8.97 -0.63 3.17
N HIS A 162 -8.15 -0.81 2.15
CA HIS A 162 -7.35 -2.02 1.95
C HIS A 162 -6.09 -1.92 2.80
N VAL A 163 -5.76 -2.99 3.51
CA VAL A 163 -4.64 -3.06 4.45
C VAL A 163 -3.55 -3.94 3.86
N TYR A 164 -2.32 -3.43 3.88
CA TYR A 164 -1.15 -4.11 3.37
C TYR A 164 -0.08 -4.24 4.45
N VAL A 165 0.57 -5.40 4.45
CA VAL A 165 1.75 -5.68 5.26
C VAL A 165 2.88 -6.06 4.32
N ASN A 166 4.01 -5.36 4.41
CA ASN A 166 5.17 -5.56 3.55
C ASN A 166 4.77 -5.56 2.06
N GLY A 167 3.96 -4.58 1.66
CA GLY A 167 3.48 -4.46 0.28
C GLY A 167 2.56 -5.58 -0.21
N ARG A 168 1.98 -6.40 0.68
CA ARG A 168 1.00 -7.44 0.36
C ARG A 168 -0.33 -7.15 1.05
N GLU A 169 -1.42 -7.17 0.29
CA GLU A 169 -2.75 -7.00 0.86
C GLU A 169 -3.10 -8.18 1.78
N ILE A 170 -3.59 -7.89 2.98
CA ILE A 170 -4.02 -8.88 3.98
C ILE A 170 -5.53 -8.84 4.24
N GLY A 171 -6.23 -7.84 3.69
CA GLY A 171 -7.67 -7.69 3.72
C GLY A 171 -8.07 -6.21 3.77
N HIS A 172 -9.33 -5.96 4.08
CA HIS A 172 -9.89 -4.60 4.15
C HIS A 172 -10.65 -4.36 5.45
N VAL A 173 -10.89 -3.07 5.73
CA VAL A 173 -11.70 -2.59 6.86
C VAL A 173 -12.69 -1.55 6.37
N GLU A 174 -13.97 -1.80 6.60
CA GLU A 174 -15.06 -0.87 6.28
C GLU A 174 -14.91 0.47 7.03
N GLY A 175 -15.56 1.52 6.51
CA GLY A 175 -15.64 2.81 7.18
C GLY A 175 -16.21 2.69 8.59
N HIS A 176 -15.63 3.40 9.55
CA HIS A 176 -15.91 3.30 11.00
C HIS A 176 -15.73 1.88 11.59
N GLY A 177 -15.09 0.97 10.85
CA GLY A 177 -14.87 -0.40 11.24
C GLY A 177 -13.58 -0.61 12.02
N TYR A 178 -13.52 -1.78 12.66
CA TYR A 178 -12.28 -2.31 13.20
C TYR A 178 -12.10 -3.75 12.72
N ARG A 179 -10.85 -4.15 12.48
CA ARG A 179 -10.52 -5.53 12.13
C ARG A 179 -9.18 -5.93 12.72
N GLN A 180 -9.09 -7.20 13.11
CA GLN A 180 -7.85 -7.80 13.59
C GLN A 180 -7.26 -8.71 12.51
N PHE A 181 -5.94 -8.67 12.39
CA PHE A 181 -5.18 -9.54 11.50
C PHE A 181 -4.05 -10.19 12.30
N HIS A 182 -3.86 -11.49 12.11
CA HIS A 182 -2.66 -12.15 12.58
C HIS A 182 -1.58 -12.01 11.51
N VAL A 183 -0.45 -11.44 11.91
CA VAL A 183 0.62 -11.06 10.99
C VAL A 183 1.95 -11.54 11.54
N HIS A 184 2.83 -11.93 10.62
CA HIS A 184 4.17 -12.41 10.88
C HIS A 184 5.14 -11.62 10.02
N GLY A 185 6.32 -11.29 10.55
CA GLY A 185 7.32 -10.62 9.71
C GLY A 185 7.01 -9.16 9.37
N ALA A 186 6.05 -8.47 10.01
CA ALA A 186 5.61 -7.16 9.53
C ALA A 186 6.64 -6.06 9.83
N HIS A 187 7.05 -5.35 8.79
CA HIS A 187 7.93 -4.17 8.85
C HIS A 187 7.24 -2.93 8.31
N TYR A 188 6.49 -3.07 7.22
CA TYR A 188 5.79 -1.97 6.58
C TYR A 188 4.29 -2.18 6.72
N LEU A 189 3.60 -1.19 7.29
CA LEU A 189 2.15 -1.11 7.29
C LEU A 189 1.73 -0.05 6.29
N ASP A 190 0.75 -0.39 5.46
CA ASP A 190 0.14 0.53 4.51
C ASP A 190 -1.37 0.30 4.55
N ALA A 191 -2.16 1.36 4.44
CA ALA A 191 -3.59 1.29 4.19
C ALA A 191 -3.94 2.28 3.07
N ARG A 192 -4.86 1.90 2.20
CA ARG A 192 -5.24 2.69 1.02
C ARG A 192 -6.74 2.64 0.81
N ASP A 193 -7.33 3.77 0.44
CA ASP A 193 -8.70 3.80 -0.06
C ASP A 193 -8.74 3.98 -1.58
N HIS A 194 -9.96 3.98 -2.12
CA HIS A 194 -10.21 4.16 -3.56
C HIS A 194 -10.19 5.63 -4.01
N GLU A 195 -10.04 6.58 -3.08
CA GLU A 195 -9.93 8.03 -3.32
C GLU A 195 -8.47 8.49 -3.41
N GLY A 196 -7.52 7.59 -3.12
CA GLY A 196 -6.09 7.87 -3.20
C GLY A 196 -5.51 8.39 -1.89
N HIS A 197 -6.20 8.20 -0.76
CA HIS A 197 -5.59 8.39 0.54
C HIS A 197 -4.74 7.17 0.90
N ARG A 198 -3.59 7.44 1.50
CA ARG A 198 -2.65 6.43 1.96
C ARG A 198 -2.25 6.71 3.40
N TRP A 199 -2.22 5.67 4.22
CA TRP A 199 -1.66 5.71 5.57
C TRP A 199 -0.52 4.72 5.60
N HIS A 200 0.69 5.17 5.94
CA HIS A 200 1.84 4.27 5.96
C HIS A 200 2.67 4.47 7.23
N ASP A 201 3.22 3.38 7.77
CA ASP A 201 4.18 3.39 8.86
C ASP A 201 5.24 2.32 8.67
N HIS A 202 6.44 2.58 9.19
CA HIS A 202 7.52 1.61 9.26
C HIS A 202 7.68 1.15 10.72
N ILE A 203 7.30 -0.09 10.97
CA ILE A 203 7.41 -0.75 12.27
C ILE A 203 8.89 -0.98 12.57
N VAL A 204 9.35 -0.35 13.64
CA VAL A 204 10.66 -0.62 14.24
C VAL A 204 10.46 -1.27 15.61
N GLY A 205 11.14 -2.41 15.81
CA GLY A 205 11.18 -3.15 17.07
C GLY A 205 10.20 -4.32 17.16
N HIS A 206 10.39 -5.14 18.21
CA HIS A 206 9.58 -6.33 18.48
C HIS A 206 8.36 -5.98 19.34
N GLN A 207 7.19 -6.42 18.92
CA GLN A 207 5.90 -6.13 19.55
C GLN A 207 4.90 -7.21 19.13
N HIS A 208 3.95 -7.56 20.00
CA HIS A 208 2.95 -8.59 19.71
C HIS A 208 1.54 -8.03 19.45
N TYR A 209 1.32 -6.75 19.77
CA TYR A 209 0.02 -6.11 19.60
C TYR A 209 0.18 -4.67 19.12
N TRP A 210 -0.39 -4.37 17.95
CA TRP A 210 -0.39 -3.03 17.39
C TRP A 210 -1.80 -2.57 17.08
N VAL A 211 -2.03 -1.28 17.30
CA VAL A 211 -3.24 -0.60 16.85
C VAL A 211 -2.85 0.42 15.79
N PHE A 212 -3.27 0.17 14.56
CA PHE A 212 -3.09 1.02 13.40
C PHE A 212 -4.35 1.86 13.21
N ARG A 213 -4.31 3.08 13.75
CA ARG A 213 -5.45 3.99 13.80
C ARG A 213 -5.39 4.99 12.66
N LEU A 214 -6.35 4.88 11.76
CA LEU A 214 -6.42 5.65 10.52
C LEU A 214 -7.34 6.84 10.75
N ASN A 215 -6.78 8.04 10.88
CA ASN A 215 -7.59 9.25 10.99
C ASN A 215 -8.22 9.61 9.63
N PRO A 216 -9.43 10.20 9.62
CA PRO A 216 -10.09 10.56 8.37
C PRO A 216 -9.30 11.64 7.60
N PRO A 217 -9.37 11.65 6.25
CA PRO A 217 -8.73 12.66 5.41
C PRO A 217 -9.36 14.04 5.54
N HIS A 218 -10.63 14.10 5.92
CA HIS A 218 -11.37 15.33 6.08
C HIS A 218 -11.94 15.43 7.49
N PRO A 219 -11.95 16.64 8.09
CA PRO A 219 -12.60 16.84 9.37
C PRO A 219 -14.07 16.45 9.25
N HIS A 220 -14.49 15.62 10.20
CA HIS A 220 -15.86 15.16 10.34
C HIS A 220 -16.77 16.38 10.56
N TYR A 221 -17.64 16.70 9.60
CA TYR A 221 -18.69 17.68 9.82
C TYR A 221 -19.85 16.95 10.50
N PRO A 222 -20.23 17.32 11.75
CA PRO A 222 -21.39 16.73 12.39
C PRO A 222 -22.63 17.11 11.56
N TRP A 223 -23.24 16.11 10.93
CA TRP A 223 -24.55 16.22 10.29
C TRP A 223 -25.67 16.23 11.33
#